data_AF-A0A2D7RJY3-F1
#
_entry.id   AF-A0A2D7RJY3-F1
#
_cell.length_a   1.000
_cell.length_b   1.000
_cell.length_c   1.000
_cell.angle_alpha   90.00
_cell.angle_beta   90.00
_cell.angle_gamma   90.00
#
_symmetry.space_group_name_H-M   'P 1'
#
loop_
_entity.id
_entity.type
_entity.pdbx_description
1 polymer ?
#
loop_
_entity_poly.entity_id
_entity_poly.type
_entity_poly.pdbx_seq_one_letter_code
_entity_poly.pdbx_strand_id
1 'polypeptide(L)'
;MERFIKLLLSGLFVYLIFLSIDGVFELNYHTNFLLLGLTPEELESLRTKTVRPMLYLTGIYFIFRYFTGKNPTSTVWPVYVMFASFSFTQFIAFFTSPFSVSLIISFLLSLFATAALRIAHNQRQKDVSTF
;
A
#
# COMPACT_ATOMS: atom_id res chain seq x y z
N MET A 1 -1.27 17.88 12.74
CA MET A 1 -0.61 16.88 11.87
C MET A 1 -0.62 15.49 12.49
N GLU A 2 -0.22 15.34 13.74
CA GLU A 2 -0.22 14.03 14.44
C GLU A 2 -1.60 13.38 14.55
N ARG A 3 -2.65 14.13 14.92
CA ARG A 3 -4.04 13.63 14.96
C ARG A 3 -4.52 13.10 13.61
N PHE A 4 -4.18 13.80 12.53
CA PHE A 4 -4.52 13.40 11.17
C PHE A 4 -3.84 12.08 10.78
N ILE A 5 -2.53 11.95 11.04
CA ILE A 5 -1.77 10.72 10.78
C ILE A 5 -2.33 9.55 11.60
N LYS A 6 -2.66 9.77 12.88
CA LYS A 6 -3.30 8.75 13.73
C LYS A 6 -4.64 8.29 13.16
N LEU A 7 -5.49 9.21 12.70
CA LEU A 7 -6.77 8.88 12.06
C LEU A 7 -6.55 8.11 10.75
N LEU A 8 -5.63 8.55 9.90
CA LEU A 8 -5.30 7.89 8.64
C LEU A 8 -4.77 6.47 8.88
N LEU A 9 -3.84 6.29 9.81
CA LEU A 9 -3.30 4.98 10.17
C LEU A 9 -4.37 4.06 10.79
N SER A 10 -5.29 4.62 11.59
CA SER A 10 -6.41 3.85 12.16
C SER A 10 -7.39 3.40 11.07
N GLY A 11 -7.69 4.28 10.11
CA GLY A 11 -8.50 3.95 8.94
C GLY A 11 -7.84 2.85 8.08
N LEU A 12 -6.54 3.00 7.79
CA LEU A 12 -5.75 1.97 7.09
C LEU A 12 -5.75 0.64 7.85
N PHE A 13 -5.62 0.67 9.17
CA PHE A 13 -5.61 -0.52 10.01
C PHE A 13 -6.94 -1.29 9.92
N VAL A 14 -8.07 -0.60 10.13
CA VAL A 14 -9.40 -1.21 10.01
C VAL A 14 -9.64 -1.72 8.59
N TYR A 15 -9.22 -0.95 7.58
CA TYR A 15 -9.35 -1.34 6.17
C TYR A 15 -8.56 -2.61 5.83
N LEU A 16 -7.31 -2.71 6.29
CA LEU A 16 -6.47 -3.90 6.06
C LEU A 16 -7.02 -5.13 6.79
N ILE A 17 -7.60 -4.97 7.99
CA ILE A 17 -8.32 -6.06 8.67
C ILE A 17 -9.49 -6.53 7.82
N PHE A 18 -10.31 -5.59 7.35
CA PHE A 18 -11.47 -5.92 6.52
C PHE A 18 -11.06 -6.68 5.25
N LEU A 19 -10.06 -6.19 4.51
CA LEU A 19 -9.55 -6.86 3.31
C LEU A 19 -8.98 -8.24 3.60
N SER A 20 -8.35 -8.42 4.76
CA SER A 20 -7.77 -9.71 5.17
C SER A 20 -8.88 -10.72 5.48
N ILE A 21 -9.94 -10.31 6.18
CA ILE A 21 -11.12 -11.16 6.45
C ILE A 21 -11.82 -11.51 5.14
N ASP A 22 -12.10 -10.51 4.31
CA ASP A 22 -12.75 -10.71 3.01
C ASP A 22 -11.97 -11.66 2.09
N GLY A 23 -10.63 -11.54 2.07
CA GLY A 23 -9.76 -12.44 1.30
C GLY A 23 -9.69 -13.87 1.85
N VAL A 24 -9.64 -14.05 3.18
CA VAL A 24 -9.56 -15.38 3.81
C VAL A 24 -10.87 -16.16 3.68
N PHE A 25 -12.01 -15.49 3.76
CA PHE A 25 -13.33 -16.11 3.70
C PHE A 25 -13.98 -16.03 2.32
N GLU A 26 -13.26 -15.55 1.30
CA GLU A 26 -13.74 -15.39 -0.08
C GLU A 26 -15.11 -14.68 -0.15
N LEU A 27 -15.31 -13.64 0.68
CA LEU A 27 -16.61 -12.98 0.82
C LEU A 27 -16.99 -12.11 -0.38
N ASN A 28 -16.08 -11.92 -1.34
CA ASN A 28 -16.27 -11.15 -2.56
C ASN A 28 -16.72 -9.69 -2.34
N TYR A 29 -16.43 -9.09 -1.19
CA TYR A 29 -16.65 -7.66 -0.98
C TYR A 29 -15.58 -6.81 -1.70
N HIS A 30 -14.35 -7.32 -1.81
CA HIS A 30 -13.27 -6.69 -2.59
C HIS A 30 -13.62 -6.50 -4.07
N THR A 31 -14.51 -7.34 -4.64
CA THR A 31 -14.87 -7.24 -6.06
C THR A 31 -15.82 -6.07 -6.35
N ASN A 32 -16.45 -5.49 -5.32
CA ASN A 32 -17.49 -4.46 -5.46
C ASN A 32 -17.12 -3.10 -4.85
N PHE A 33 -16.08 -3.04 -4.01
CA PHE A 33 -15.83 -1.93 -3.09
C PHE A 33 -15.65 -0.56 -3.76
N LEU A 34 -15.31 -0.51 -5.04
CA LEU A 34 -15.06 0.75 -5.74
C LEU A 34 -16.13 1.15 -6.76
N LEU A 35 -17.02 0.27 -7.25
CA LEU A 35 -18.05 0.64 -8.25
C LEU A 35 -17.49 1.47 -9.43
N LEU A 36 -16.19 1.34 -9.73
CA LEU A 36 -15.48 2.15 -10.73
C LEU A 36 -15.67 1.59 -12.15
N GLY A 37 -16.76 0.86 -12.39
CA GLY A 37 -17.09 0.29 -13.71
C GLY A 37 -16.19 -0.83 -14.21
N LEU A 38 -15.36 -1.44 -13.35
CA LEU A 38 -14.56 -2.63 -13.71
C LEU A 38 -15.39 -3.90 -13.53
N THR A 39 -15.21 -4.87 -14.45
CA THR A 39 -15.76 -6.21 -14.22
C THR A 39 -14.96 -6.94 -13.14
N PRO A 40 -15.54 -7.96 -12.47
CA PRO A 40 -14.82 -8.78 -11.49
C PRO A 40 -13.51 -9.37 -12.04
N GLU A 41 -13.49 -9.80 -13.30
CA GLU A 41 -12.33 -10.37 -13.97
C GLU A 41 -11.22 -9.33 -14.20
N GLU A 42 -11.59 -8.11 -14.60
CA GLU A 42 -10.66 -7.01 -14.79
C GLU A 42 -10.02 -6.59 -13.46
N LEU A 43 -10.84 -6.53 -12.41
CA LEU A 43 -10.37 -6.21 -11.06
C LEU A 43 -9.45 -7.31 -10.52
N GLU A 44 -9.75 -8.57 -10.78
CA GLU A 44 -8.89 -9.69 -10.39
C GLU A 44 -7.55 -9.68 -11.13
N SER A 45 -7.59 -9.39 -12.43
CA SER A 45 -6.40 -9.21 -13.25
C SER A 45 -5.54 -8.06 -12.70
N LEU A 46 -6.16 -6.93 -12.37
CA LEU A 46 -5.47 -5.78 -11.80
C LEU A 46 -4.85 -6.10 -10.43
N ARG A 47 -5.60 -6.78 -9.56
CA ARG A 47 -5.10 -7.25 -8.25
C ARG A 47 -3.89 -8.17 -8.40
N THR A 48 -3.97 -9.11 -9.34
CA THR A 48 -2.88 -10.04 -9.64
C THR A 48 -1.62 -9.32 -10.12
N LYS A 49 -1.79 -8.31 -10.98
CA LYS A 49 -0.68 -7.52 -11.55
C LYS A 49 -0.11 -6.46 -10.61
N THR A 50 -0.80 -6.12 -9.52
CA THR A 50 -0.35 -5.05 -8.61
C THR A 50 -0.05 -5.58 -7.20
N VAL A 51 -0.99 -6.26 -6.56
CA VAL A 51 -0.88 -6.70 -5.15
C VAL A 51 0.19 -7.79 -4.98
N ARG A 52 0.18 -8.83 -5.82
CA ARG A 52 1.19 -9.91 -5.73
C ARG A 52 2.62 -9.40 -5.94
N PRO A 53 2.95 -8.68 -7.03
CA PRO A 53 4.30 -8.15 -7.20
C PRO A 53 4.68 -7.11 -6.15
N MET A 54 3.73 -6.35 -5.60
CA MET A 54 3.99 -5.45 -4.48
C MET A 54 4.50 -6.20 -3.25
N LEU A 55 3.91 -7.34 -2.90
CA LEU A 55 4.39 -8.17 -1.79
C LEU A 55 5.82 -8.67 -2.04
N TYR A 56 6.12 -9.13 -3.25
CA TYR A 56 7.47 -9.58 -3.61
C TYR A 56 8.49 -8.46 -3.54
N LEU A 57 8.18 -7.27 -4.08
CA LEU A 57 9.06 -6.10 -4.00
C LEU A 57 9.30 -5.64 -2.57
N THR A 58 8.27 -5.71 -1.72
CA THR A 58 8.39 -5.40 -0.29
C THR A 58 9.36 -6.37 0.40
N GLY A 59 9.24 -7.68 0.10
CA GLY A 59 10.16 -8.71 0.61
C GLY A 59 11.59 -8.50 0.12
N ILE A 60 11.77 -8.28 -1.19
CA ILE A 60 13.08 -7.99 -1.80
C ILE A 60 13.75 -6.79 -1.13
N TYR A 61 12.98 -5.72 -0.88
CA TYR A 61 13.49 -4.54 -0.20
C TYR A 61 14.06 -4.89 1.19
N PHE A 62 13.35 -5.67 2.00
CA PHE A 62 13.79 -6.02 3.35
C PHE A 62 14.98 -6.98 3.36
N ILE A 63 15.04 -7.91 2.41
CA ILE A 63 16.21 -8.79 2.21
C ILE A 63 17.44 -7.94 1.82
N PHE A 64 17.30 -7.04 0.85
CA PHE A 64 18.36 -6.12 0.45
C PHE A 64 18.81 -5.21 1.61
N ARG A 65 17.85 -4.73 2.41
CA ARG A 65 18.13 -3.92 3.59
C ARG A 65 18.97 -4.68 4.62
N TYR A 66 18.68 -5.97 4.85
CA TYR A 66 19.47 -6.83 5.73
C TYR A 66 20.91 -6.93 5.24
N PHE A 67 21.13 -7.24 3.96
CA PHE A 67 22.49 -7.35 3.39
C PHE A 67 23.30 -6.05 3.44
N THR A 68 22.62 -4.90 3.43
CA THR A 68 23.28 -3.59 3.50
C THR A 68 23.56 -3.10 4.94
N GLY A 69 23.27 -3.92 5.96
CA GLY A 69 23.58 -3.59 7.36
C GLY A 69 22.86 -2.34 7.89
N LYS A 70 21.72 -1.96 7.30
CA LYS A 70 21.00 -0.74 7.71
C LYS A 70 20.28 -0.94 9.04
N ASN A 71 20.42 0.05 9.93
CA ASN A 71 19.80 0.10 11.26
C ASN A 71 18.26 -0.14 11.25
N PRO A 72 17.71 -0.59 12.40
CA PRO A 72 16.28 -0.77 12.59
C PRO A 72 15.50 0.52 12.31
N THR A 73 14.32 0.36 11.73
CA THR A 73 13.46 1.48 11.31
C THR A 73 12.27 1.63 12.23
N SER A 74 11.60 2.79 12.18
CA SER A 74 10.33 2.96 12.86
C SER A 74 9.32 1.89 12.42
N THR A 75 8.38 1.54 13.29
CA THR A 75 7.29 0.59 13.00
C THR A 75 6.43 0.97 11.78
N VAL A 76 6.42 2.23 11.34
CA VAL A 76 5.69 2.70 10.14
C VAL A 76 6.43 2.37 8.84
N TRP A 77 7.73 2.07 8.91
CA TRP A 77 8.57 1.90 7.71
C TRP A 77 8.16 0.70 6.83
N PRO A 78 7.85 -0.49 7.37
CA PRO A 78 7.34 -1.58 6.55
C PRO A 78 6.05 -1.24 5.81
N VAL A 79 5.15 -0.51 6.45
CA VAL A 79 3.91 -0.04 5.82
C VAL A 79 4.21 0.95 4.70
N TYR A 80 5.14 1.89 4.92
CA TYR A 80 5.61 2.81 3.87
C TYR A 80 6.19 2.06 2.65
N VAL A 81 7.08 1.08 2.88
CA VAL A 81 7.69 0.30 1.79
C VAL A 81 6.62 -0.45 0.99
N MET A 82 5.66 -1.09 1.68
CA MET A 82 4.55 -1.79 1.05
C MET A 82 3.75 -0.88 0.12
N PHE A 83 3.39 0.33 0.59
CA PHE A 83 2.65 1.30 -0.24
C PHE A 83 3.51 1.88 -1.37
N ALA A 84 4.80 2.13 -1.14
CA ALA A 84 5.71 2.58 -2.20
C ALA A 84 5.86 1.53 -3.31
N SER A 85 5.99 0.25 -2.93
CA SER A 85 5.99 -0.88 -3.86
C SER A 85 4.63 -1.00 -4.57
N PHE A 86 3.52 -0.77 -3.87
CA PHE A 86 2.19 -0.78 -4.48
C PHE A 86 2.05 0.30 -5.55
N SER A 87 2.39 1.56 -5.23
CA SER A 87 2.38 2.67 -6.19
C SER A 87 3.27 2.37 -7.39
N PHE A 88 4.46 1.78 -7.18
CA PHE A 88 5.34 1.39 -8.28
C PHE A 88 4.70 0.32 -9.20
N THR A 89 4.07 -0.71 -8.64
CA THR A 89 3.37 -1.71 -9.47
C THR A 89 2.14 -1.15 -10.18
N GLN A 90 1.42 -0.21 -9.57
CA GLN A 90 0.31 0.49 -10.22
C GLN A 90 0.78 1.39 -11.36
N PHE A 91 1.95 2.02 -11.20
CA PHE A 91 2.60 2.74 -12.29
C PHE A 91 2.87 1.83 -13.49
N ILE A 92 3.40 0.61 -13.25
CA ILE A 92 3.61 -0.41 -14.29
C ILE A 92 2.26 -0.87 -14.88
N ALA A 93 1.21 -0.96 -14.06
CA ALA A 93 -0.11 -1.40 -14.51
C ALA A 93 -0.71 -0.49 -15.60
N PHE A 94 -0.36 0.80 -15.65
CA PHE A 94 -0.78 1.69 -16.75
C PHE A 94 -0.31 1.24 -18.14
N PHE A 95 0.80 0.50 -18.21
CA PHE A 95 1.38 0.03 -19.46
C PHE A 95 1.00 -1.43 -19.77
N THR A 96 0.45 -2.16 -18.80
CA THR A 96 0.22 -3.61 -18.89
C THR A 96 -1.24 -4.01 -18.73
N SER A 97 -2.12 -3.05 -18.46
CA SER A 97 -3.57 -3.24 -18.32
C SER A 97 -4.33 -2.18 -19.09
N PRO A 98 -5.58 -2.46 -19.52
CA PRO A 98 -6.43 -1.45 -20.14
C PRO A 98 -6.56 -0.21 -19.25
N PHE A 99 -6.47 0.95 -19.88
CA PHE A 99 -6.59 2.21 -19.18
C PHE A 99 -8.00 2.35 -18.58
N SER A 100 -8.09 2.62 -17.28
CA SER A 100 -9.35 2.86 -16.59
C SER A 100 -9.21 4.02 -15.61
N VAL A 101 -10.29 4.78 -15.44
CA VAL A 101 -10.37 5.84 -14.41
C VAL A 101 -10.09 5.26 -13.03
N SER A 102 -10.47 4.00 -12.83
CA SER A 102 -10.27 3.23 -11.61
C SER A 102 -8.81 3.06 -11.26
N LEU A 103 -7.99 2.75 -12.26
CA LEU A 103 -6.54 2.62 -12.12
C LEU A 103 -5.91 3.96 -11.72
N ILE A 104 -6.36 5.07 -12.30
CA ILE A 104 -5.89 6.42 -11.97
C ILE A 104 -6.21 6.76 -10.51
N ILE A 105 -7.46 6.60 -10.11
CA ILE A 105 -7.90 6.91 -8.74
C ILE A 105 -7.13 6.05 -7.73
N SER A 106 -7.00 4.75 -8.00
CA SER A 106 -6.25 3.85 -7.12
C SER A 106 -4.77 4.23 -7.02
N PHE A 107 -4.15 4.65 -8.14
CA PHE A 107 -2.79 5.16 -8.16
C PHE A 107 -2.61 6.46 -7.36
N LEU A 108 -3.54 7.41 -7.51
CA LEU A 108 -3.48 8.66 -6.74
C LEU A 108 -3.66 8.40 -5.23
N LEU A 109 -4.56 7.50 -4.86
CA LEU A 109 -4.75 7.10 -3.46
C LEU A 109 -3.51 6.41 -2.88
N SER A 110 -2.84 5.54 -3.67
CA SER A 110 -1.62 4.89 -3.21
C SER A 110 -0.45 5.87 -3.05
N LEU A 111 -0.31 6.84 -3.97
CA LEU A 111 0.67 7.92 -3.84
C LEU A 111 0.40 8.79 -2.60
N PHE A 112 -0.85 9.15 -2.37
CA PHE A 112 -1.26 9.91 -1.19
C PHE A 112 -0.92 9.16 0.11
N ALA A 113 -1.30 7.88 0.20
CA ALA A 113 -0.98 7.03 1.35
C ALA A 113 0.54 6.91 1.56
N THR A 114 1.30 6.71 0.47
CA THR A 114 2.77 6.64 0.51
C THR A 114 3.39 7.92 1.07
N ALA A 115 2.93 9.09 0.61
CA ALA A 115 3.40 10.38 1.10
C ALA A 115 3.06 10.58 2.59
N ALA A 116 1.83 10.27 3.01
CA ALA A 116 1.42 10.36 4.40
C ALA A 116 2.24 9.45 5.32
N LEU A 117 2.51 8.20 4.89
CA LEU A 117 3.34 7.25 5.61
C LEU A 117 4.80 7.72 5.71
N ARG A 118 5.33 8.38 4.66
CA ARG A 118 6.67 8.96 4.71
C ARG A 118 6.77 10.08 5.74
N ILE A 119 5.77 10.96 5.80
CA ILE A 119 5.70 12.03 6.80
C ILE A 119 5.64 11.42 8.21
N ALA A 120 4.81 10.40 8.42
CA ALA A 120 4.68 9.71 9.69
C ALA A 120 6.00 9.04 10.15
N HIS A 121 6.74 8.42 9.22
CA HIS A 121 8.06 7.89 9.50
C HIS A 121 9.05 8.97 9.92
N ASN A 122 9.12 10.06 9.15
CA ASN A 122 10.05 11.16 9.43
C ASN A 122 9.75 11.83 10.79
N GLN A 123 8.49 11.91 11.21
CA GLN A 123 8.12 12.39 12.55
C GLN A 123 8.65 11.47 13.65
N ARG A 124 8.40 10.16 13.55
CA ARG A 124 8.91 9.19 14.54
C ARG A 124 10.44 9.14 14.61
N GLN A 125 11.15 9.37 13.51
CA GLN A 125 12.61 9.43 13.55
C GLN A 125 13.13 10.65 14.34
N LYS A 126 12.46 11.81 14.23
CA LYS A 126 12.85 13.02 14.97
C LYS A 126 12.68 12.88 16.48
N ASP A 127 11.63 12.16 16.89
CA ASP A 127 11.36 11.88 18.31
C ASP A 127 12.42 10.95 18.93
N VAL A 128 13.09 10.12 18.12
CA VAL A 128 14.15 9.20 18.61
C VAL A 128 15.51 9.91 18.69
N SER A 129 15.79 10.88 17.82
CA SER A 129 17.06 11.61 17.78
C SER A 129 17.17 12.78 18.77
N THR A 130 16.13 13.01 19.59
CA THR A 130 16.09 14.06 20.62
C THR A 130 16.43 13.55 22.02
N PHE A 131 16.82 12.27 22.13
CA PHE A 131 17.44 11.66 23.31
C PHE A 131 18.94 11.49 23.08
#